data_AF-A0A3N6NJP5-F1
#
_entry.id   AF-A0A3N6NJP5-F1
#
_cell.length_a   1.000
_cell.length_b   1.000
_cell.length_c   1.000
_cell.angle_alpha   90.00
_cell.angle_beta   90.00
_cell.angle_gamma   90.00
#
_symmetry.space_group_name_H-M   'P 1'
#
loop_
_entity.id
_entity.type
_entity.pdbx_description
1 polymer ?
#
loop_
_entity_poly.entity_id
_entity_poly.type
_entity_poly.pdbx_seq_one_letter_code
_entity_poly.pdbx_strand_id
1 'polypeptide(L)'
;MKQVKRALVSVVMMTTSLLTTVSSATLAATLKIMPLGDSITDTLIHRGSLYFDLKEENIDFEFVGTQGNEPLKHEGRPGITIDGIVNNEAWNKSDTPDIILLMAGVNDFIQQGDSSIKAVTELQELYLQILEDLPNVELYVASAS
;
A
#
# COMPACT_ATOMS: atom_id res chain seq x y z
N MET A 1 12.13 -67.31 55.24
CA MET A 1 12.44 -65.97 54.70
C MET A 1 11.14 -65.21 54.47
N LYS A 2 11.22 -63.87 54.56
CA LYS A 2 10.17 -62.91 54.94
C LYS A 2 8.95 -62.81 54.00
N GLN A 3 7.79 -62.49 54.61
CA GLN A 3 6.62 -61.90 53.96
C GLN A 3 6.95 -60.59 53.25
N VAL A 4 6.22 -60.27 52.17
CA VAL A 4 5.64 -58.93 51.97
C VAL A 4 4.28 -59.03 51.25
N LYS A 5 3.19 -58.72 51.96
CA LYS A 5 1.94 -58.18 51.39
C LYS A 5 2.16 -56.70 51.04
N ARG A 6 1.53 -56.18 49.98
CA ARG A 6 1.10 -54.77 49.69
C ARG A 6 1.16 -54.55 48.16
N ALA A 7 0.32 -53.77 47.50
CA ALA A 7 -0.95 -53.12 47.76
C ALA A 7 -1.46 -52.70 46.36
N LEU A 8 -2.77 -52.71 46.11
CA LEU A 8 -3.34 -52.03 44.93
C LEU A 8 -3.07 -50.53 45.05
N VAL A 9 -2.62 -49.89 43.97
CA VAL A 9 -2.81 -48.46 43.75
C VAL A 9 -3.31 -48.29 42.32
N SER A 10 -4.61 -48.00 42.20
CA SER A 10 -5.24 -47.58 40.96
C SER A 10 -4.68 -46.21 40.58
N VAL A 11 -3.97 -46.12 39.46
CA VAL A 11 -3.59 -44.83 38.88
C VAL A 11 -4.75 -44.35 38.03
N VAL A 12 -5.56 -43.45 38.58
CA VAL A 12 -6.47 -42.63 37.79
C VAL A 12 -5.61 -41.58 37.09
N MET A 13 -5.37 -41.76 35.79
CA MET A 13 -4.77 -40.72 34.96
C MET A 13 -5.83 -39.68 34.62
N MET A 14 -5.93 -38.65 35.46
CA MET A 14 -6.75 -37.48 35.18
C MET A 14 -5.96 -36.57 34.23
N THR A 15 -6.17 -36.74 32.93
CA THR A 15 -5.54 -35.90 31.91
C THR A 15 -6.23 -34.54 31.86
N THR A 16 -5.63 -33.52 32.46
CA THR A 16 -6.01 -32.13 32.23
C THR A 16 -5.53 -31.69 30.86
N SER A 17 -6.44 -31.71 29.87
CA SER A 17 -6.21 -31.11 28.56
C SER A 17 -6.12 -29.59 28.70
N LEU A 18 -4.92 -29.06 28.55
CA LEU A 18 -4.64 -27.63 28.51
C LEU A 18 -5.12 -27.09 27.15
N LEU A 19 -6.24 -26.37 27.11
CA LEU A 19 -6.63 -25.62 25.92
C LEU A 19 -5.71 -24.40 25.79
N THR A 20 -4.66 -24.53 25.00
CA THR A 20 -3.88 -23.37 24.54
C THR A 20 -4.60 -22.76 23.35
N THR A 21 -5.36 -21.70 23.57
CA THR A 21 -5.85 -20.85 22.48
C THR A 21 -4.65 -20.08 21.92
N VAL A 22 -4.10 -20.54 20.80
CA VAL A 22 -3.10 -19.78 20.06
C VAL A 22 -3.86 -18.65 19.36
N SER A 23 -3.90 -17.48 20.00
CA SER A 23 -4.37 -16.27 19.34
C SER A 23 -3.32 -15.89 18.31
N SER A 24 -3.59 -16.15 17.03
CA SER A 24 -2.79 -15.57 15.95
C SER A 24 -3.18 -14.11 15.85
N ALA A 25 -2.46 -13.25 16.58
CA ALA A 25 -2.46 -11.83 16.27
C ALA A 25 -1.78 -11.68 14.91
N THR A 26 -2.56 -11.61 13.84
CA THR A 26 -2.07 -11.08 12.57
C THR A 26 -1.65 -9.65 12.88
N LEU A 27 -0.34 -9.40 12.92
CA LEU A 27 0.15 -8.02 12.95
C LEU A 27 -0.38 -7.37 11.68
N ALA A 28 -1.32 -6.44 11.81
CA ALA A 28 -1.75 -5.65 10.66
C ALA A 28 -0.49 -4.94 10.13
N ALA A 29 -0.10 -5.25 8.90
CA ALA A 29 1.04 -4.60 8.28
C ALA A 29 0.70 -3.13 8.08
N THR A 30 1.67 -2.24 8.31
CA THR A 30 1.55 -0.82 8.02
C THR A 30 1.22 -0.65 6.54
N LEU A 31 0.11 0.04 6.25
CA LEU A 31 -0.38 0.24 4.90
C LEU A 31 0.53 1.21 4.14
N LYS A 32 1.06 0.79 2.99
CA LYS A 32 1.91 1.63 2.15
C LYS A 32 1.09 2.32 1.07
N ILE A 33 1.02 3.65 1.14
CA ILE A 33 0.28 4.47 0.18
C ILE A 33 1.28 5.25 -0.67
N MET A 34 1.20 5.15 -1.99
CA MET A 34 2.04 5.90 -2.93
C MET A 34 1.20 6.97 -3.65
N PRO A 35 1.38 8.26 -3.32
CA PRO A 35 0.90 9.35 -4.16
C PRO A 35 1.76 9.43 -5.43
N LEU A 36 1.19 9.16 -6.60
CA LEU A 36 1.88 9.14 -7.89
C LEU A 36 1.30 10.21 -8.81
N GLY A 37 2.15 10.98 -9.49
CA GLY A 37 1.64 11.94 -10.48
C GLY A 37 2.57 13.09 -10.82
N ASP A 38 1.97 14.21 -11.18
CA ASP A 38 2.68 15.41 -11.63
C ASP A 38 2.92 16.45 -10.52
N SER A 39 3.02 17.73 -10.89
CA SER A 39 3.21 18.84 -9.95
C SER A 39 2.07 18.97 -8.95
N ILE A 40 0.84 18.54 -9.28
CA ILE A 40 -0.29 18.59 -8.35
C ILE A 40 -0.05 17.60 -7.21
N THR A 41 0.47 16.40 -7.52
CA THR A 41 0.88 15.41 -6.52
C THR A 41 2.11 15.86 -5.72
N ASP A 42 3.05 16.57 -6.35
CA ASP A 42 4.19 17.18 -5.66
C ASP A 42 3.75 18.20 -4.60
N THR A 43 2.66 18.93 -4.82
CA THR A 43 2.14 19.85 -3.80
C THR A 43 1.76 19.14 -2.50
N LEU A 44 1.99 19.80 -1.37
CA LEU A 44 1.77 19.20 -0.05
C LEU A 44 0.30 19.25 0.41
N ILE A 45 -0.55 20.09 -0.19
CA ILE A 45 -1.87 20.40 0.37
C ILE A 45 -2.75 19.14 0.47
N HIS A 46 -2.93 18.42 -0.63
CA HIS A 46 -3.80 17.23 -0.66
C HIS A 46 -3.26 16.08 0.19
N ARG A 47 -1.94 15.86 0.16
CA ARG A 47 -1.28 14.80 0.94
C ARG A 47 -1.28 15.09 2.43
N GLY A 48 -1.11 16.36 2.81
CA GLY A 48 -1.18 16.82 4.19
C GLY A 48 -2.56 16.62 4.79
N SER A 49 -3.63 16.99 4.08
CA SER A 49 -5.00 16.74 4.51
C SER A 49 -5.26 15.24 4.69
N LEU A 50 -4.96 14.43 3.67
CA LEU A 50 -5.15 12.97 3.75
C LEU A 50 -4.35 12.34 4.90
N TYR A 51 -3.13 12.82 5.14
CA TYR A 51 -2.32 12.36 6.28
C TYR A 51 -3.05 12.58 7.61
N PHE A 52 -3.57 13.78 7.85
CA PHE A 52 -4.27 14.08 9.09
C PHE A 52 -5.57 13.28 9.23
N ASP A 53 -6.35 13.15 8.15
CA ASP A 53 -7.60 12.38 8.15
C ASP A 53 -7.34 10.91 8.51
N LEU A 54 -6.34 10.27 7.90
CA LEU A 54 -5.97 8.87 8.20
C LEU A 54 -5.42 8.70 9.61
N LYS A 55 -4.67 9.68 10.13
CA LYS A 55 -4.19 9.67 11.52
C LYS A 55 -5.33 9.84 12.53
N GLU A 56 -6.32 10.67 12.23
CA GLU A 56 -7.51 10.87 13.07
C GLU A 56 -8.32 9.56 13.20
N GLU A 57 -8.41 8.80 12.11
CA GLU A 57 -9.04 7.48 12.06
C GLU A 57 -8.18 6.34 12.63
N ASN A 58 -7.01 6.65 13.20
CA ASN A 58 -6.05 5.66 13.77
C ASN A 58 -5.61 4.58 12.77
N ILE A 59 -5.51 4.91 11.49
CA ILE A 59 -4.96 4.01 10.47
C ILE A 59 -3.44 3.94 10.65
N ASP A 60 -2.89 2.72 10.60
CA ASP A 60 -1.44 2.50 10.53
C ASP A 60 -1.00 2.50 9.07
N PHE A 61 -0.34 3.57 8.65
CA PHE A 61 0.09 3.76 7.26
C PHE A 61 1.40 4.54 7.19
N GLU A 62 2.07 4.40 6.04
CA GLU A 62 3.17 5.25 5.61
C GLU A 62 2.96 5.70 4.17
N PHE A 63 3.34 6.94 3.85
CA PHE A 63 3.48 7.35 2.46
C PHE A 63 4.83 6.89 1.93
N VAL A 64 4.85 6.27 0.75
CA VAL A 64 6.07 5.79 0.09
C VAL A 64 6.34 6.55 -1.21
N GLY A 65 7.59 6.46 -1.69
CA GLY A 65 8.07 7.21 -2.85
C GLY A 65 9.46 7.80 -2.63
N THR A 66 10.04 8.28 -3.71
CA THR A 66 11.41 8.80 -3.79
C THR A 66 11.50 10.31 -3.60
N GLN A 67 10.36 11.01 -3.66
CA GLN A 67 10.27 12.46 -3.53
C GLN A 67 9.74 12.87 -2.15
N GLY A 68 10.05 14.10 -1.75
CA GLY A 68 9.64 14.67 -0.46
C GLY A 68 10.41 14.08 0.72
N ASN A 69 9.86 14.30 1.92
CA ASN A 69 10.41 13.80 3.18
C ASN A 69 9.29 13.18 4.02
N GLU A 70 9.64 12.28 4.93
CA GLU A 70 8.70 11.75 5.92
C GLU A 70 8.04 12.88 6.72
N PRO A 71 6.73 12.77 7.03
CA PRO A 71 5.85 11.63 6.75
C PRO A 71 5.11 11.73 5.40
N LEU A 72 5.48 12.71 4.57
CA LEU A 72 4.78 13.06 3.33
C LEU A 72 5.68 12.75 2.13
N LYS A 73 6.20 11.51 2.04
CA LYS A 73 6.82 11.06 0.81
C LYS A 73 5.80 10.93 -0.32
N HIS A 74 6.29 10.95 -1.55
CA HIS A 74 5.48 10.82 -2.74
C HIS A 74 6.35 10.45 -3.94
N GLU A 75 5.67 10.18 -5.04
CA GLU A 75 6.24 9.95 -6.36
C GLU A 75 5.63 10.96 -7.36
N GLY A 76 5.52 12.22 -6.91
CA GLY A 76 5.03 13.35 -7.70
C GLY A 76 6.19 14.06 -8.41
N ARG A 77 6.13 14.22 -9.74
CA ARG A 77 7.20 14.83 -10.55
C ARG A 77 6.65 15.98 -11.39
N PRO A 78 7.04 17.23 -11.08
CA PRO A 78 6.58 18.38 -11.85
C PRO A 78 6.87 18.24 -13.34
N GLY A 79 5.84 18.48 -14.16
CA GLY A 79 5.94 18.51 -15.62
C GLY A 79 5.80 17.15 -16.31
N ILE A 80 5.68 16.04 -15.57
CA ILE A 80 5.56 14.72 -16.18
C ILE A 80 4.21 14.49 -16.85
N THR A 81 4.22 13.83 -18.01
CA THR A 81 3.04 13.36 -18.75
C THR A 81 2.67 11.93 -18.34
N ILE A 82 1.51 11.43 -18.77
CA ILE A 82 1.11 10.04 -18.53
C ILE A 82 2.12 9.08 -19.19
N ASP A 83 2.50 9.36 -20.44
CA ASP A 83 3.51 8.59 -21.18
C ASP A 83 4.89 8.60 -20.49
N GLY A 84 5.28 9.71 -19.87
CA GLY A 84 6.52 9.77 -19.07
C GLY A 84 6.49 8.81 -17.87
N ILE A 85 5.32 8.63 -17.24
CA ILE A 85 5.14 7.66 -16.15
C ILE A 85 5.20 6.23 -16.70
N VAL A 86 4.52 5.94 -17.82
CA VAL A 86 4.52 4.62 -18.50
C VAL A 86 5.95 4.17 -18.83
N ASN A 87 6.76 5.08 -19.38
CA ASN A 87 8.16 4.82 -19.75
C ASN A 87 9.12 4.74 -18.56
N ASN A 88 8.57 4.62 -17.33
CA ASN A 88 9.28 4.35 -16.09
C ASN A 88 10.35 5.41 -15.77
N GLU A 89 10.15 6.65 -16.24
CA GLU A 89 10.99 7.79 -15.83
C GLU A 89 10.72 8.19 -14.38
N ALA A 90 9.66 7.63 -13.77
CA ALA A 90 9.01 8.33 -12.68
C ALA A 90 8.36 7.54 -11.57
N TRP A 91 8.37 6.20 -11.57
CA TRP A 91 7.87 5.47 -10.41
C TRP A 91 8.76 4.29 -10.04
N ASN A 92 9.11 4.25 -8.75
CA ASN A 92 9.98 3.22 -8.20
C ASN A 92 9.15 2.09 -7.58
N LYS A 93 9.09 0.95 -8.27
CA LYS A 93 8.36 -0.25 -7.83
C LYS A 93 8.96 -0.87 -6.56
N SER A 94 10.19 -0.50 -6.15
CA SER A 94 10.87 -1.12 -5.01
C SER A 94 10.17 -0.91 -3.68
N ASP A 95 9.32 0.11 -3.58
CA ASP A 95 8.63 0.42 -2.33
C ASP A 95 7.41 -0.47 -2.09
N THR A 96 6.97 -1.23 -3.12
CA THR A 96 5.86 -2.18 -3.12
C THR A 96 4.62 -1.62 -2.40
N PRO A 97 3.98 -0.57 -2.95
CA PRO A 97 2.81 0.04 -2.32
C PRO A 97 1.61 -0.91 -2.33
N ASP A 98 0.80 -0.80 -1.29
CA ASP A 98 -0.51 -1.46 -1.20
C ASP A 98 -1.58 -0.64 -1.93
N ILE A 99 -1.46 0.70 -1.87
CA ILE A 99 -2.36 1.65 -2.53
C ILE A 99 -1.56 2.63 -3.38
N ILE A 100 -2.01 2.87 -4.62
CA ILE A 100 -1.53 3.98 -5.46
C ILE A 100 -2.65 5.01 -5.62
N LEU A 101 -2.33 6.27 -5.34
CA LEU A 101 -3.20 7.42 -5.61
C LEU A 101 -2.64 8.15 -6.82
N LEU A 102 -3.21 7.92 -8.01
CA LEU A 102 -2.74 8.44 -9.28
C LEU A 102 -3.48 9.73 -9.68
N MET A 103 -2.73 10.80 -9.93
CA MET A 103 -3.22 12.02 -10.56
C MET A 103 -2.21 12.53 -11.60
N ALA A 104 -2.55 12.35 -12.88
CA ALA A 104 -1.72 12.75 -14.02
C ALA A 104 -2.62 13.17 -15.20
N GLY A 105 -2.02 13.82 -16.20
CA GLY A 105 -2.72 14.23 -17.43
C GLY A 105 -2.70 15.73 -17.70
N VAL A 106 -2.43 16.57 -16.69
CA VAL A 106 -2.44 18.04 -16.89
C VAL A 106 -1.34 18.46 -17.87
N ASN A 107 -0.18 17.81 -17.83
CA ASN A 107 0.93 18.14 -18.72
C ASN A 107 0.71 17.62 -20.15
N ASP A 108 0.01 16.51 -20.33
CA ASP A 108 -0.39 15.97 -21.63
C ASP A 108 -1.25 17.01 -22.38
N PHE A 109 -2.20 17.65 -21.68
CA PHE A 109 -3.03 18.69 -22.28
C PHE A 109 -2.32 20.04 -22.40
N ILE A 110 -1.67 20.52 -21.34
CA ILE A 110 -1.16 21.90 -21.29
C ILE A 110 0.18 22.04 -22.02
N GLN A 111 1.06 21.03 -21.96
CA GLN A 111 2.38 21.09 -22.56
C GLN A 111 2.42 20.46 -23.95
N GLN A 112 1.82 19.27 -24.13
CA GLN A 112 1.88 18.54 -25.40
C GLN A 112 0.71 18.86 -26.33
N GLY A 113 -0.39 19.41 -25.81
CA GLY A 113 -1.59 19.68 -26.60
C GLY A 113 -2.29 18.40 -27.05
N ASP A 114 -2.18 17.34 -26.26
CA ASP A 114 -2.73 16.03 -26.59
C ASP A 114 -4.25 16.05 -26.65
N SER A 115 -4.80 15.22 -27.54
CA SER A 115 -6.24 14.96 -27.56
C SER A 115 -6.66 14.13 -26.34
N SER A 116 -7.91 14.28 -25.88
CA SER A 116 -8.45 13.45 -24.80
C SER A 116 -8.39 11.96 -25.11
N ILE A 117 -8.50 11.58 -26.39
CA ILE A 117 -8.39 10.17 -26.82
C ILE A 117 -6.98 9.63 -26.55
N LYS A 118 -5.94 10.42 -26.85
CA LYS A 118 -4.55 10.04 -26.59
C LYS A 118 -4.30 9.89 -25.10
N ALA A 119 -4.65 10.90 -24.29
CA ALA A 119 -4.48 10.85 -22.84
C ALA A 119 -5.21 9.67 -22.18
N VAL A 120 -6.43 9.34 -22.64
CA VAL A 120 -7.17 8.16 -22.15
C VAL A 120 -6.48 6.85 -22.53
N THR A 121 -5.91 6.77 -23.74
CA THR A 121 -5.17 5.58 -24.20
C THR A 121 -3.92 5.37 -23.34
N GLU A 122 -3.15 6.42 -23.10
CA GLU A 122 -1.94 6.37 -22.26
C GLU A 122 -2.28 6.04 -20.80
N LEU A 123 -3.40 6.54 -20.28
CA LEU A 123 -3.86 6.21 -18.93
C LEU A 123 -4.28 4.74 -18.82
N GLN A 124 -4.89 4.19 -19.88
CA GLN A 124 -5.23 2.77 -19.93
C GLN A 124 -3.96 1.89 -19.98
N GLU A 125 -2.95 2.30 -20.73
CA GLU A 125 -1.64 1.61 -20.77
C GLU A 125 -0.97 1.63 -19.40
N LEU A 126 -0.93 2.79 -18.73
CA LEU A 126 -0.40 2.94 -17.38
C LEU A 126 -1.14 2.06 -16.37
N TYR A 127 -2.47 2.05 -16.42
CA TYR A 127 -3.30 1.20 -15.56
C TYR A 127 -2.94 -0.28 -15.71
N LEU A 128 -2.86 -0.78 -16.94
CA LEU A 128 -2.54 -2.18 -17.20
C LEU A 128 -1.13 -2.53 -16.72
N GLN A 129 -0.15 -1.65 -16.98
CA GLN A 129 1.22 -1.83 -16.52
C GLN A 129 1.32 -1.89 -14.99
N ILE A 130 0.65 -0.97 -14.27
CA ILE A 130 0.65 -0.97 -12.80
C ILE A 130 0.09 -2.30 -12.25
N LEU A 131 -1.01 -2.82 -12.82
CA LEU A 131 -1.60 -4.07 -12.37
C LEU A 131 -0.77 -5.30 -12.76
N GLU A 132 -0.04 -5.25 -13.86
CA GLU A 132 0.92 -6.30 -14.23
C GLU A 132 2.10 -6.33 -13.24
N ASP A 133 2.63 -5.16 -12.90
CA ASP A 133 3.78 -5.01 -12.01
C ASP A 133 3.45 -5.27 -10.53
N LEU A 134 2.26 -4.86 -10.10
CA LEU A 134 1.77 -4.95 -8.72
C LEU A 134 0.37 -5.59 -8.70
N PRO A 135 0.25 -6.91 -8.87
CA PRO A 135 -1.04 -7.58 -9.06
C PRO A 135 -2.01 -7.50 -7.88
N ASN A 136 -1.55 -7.05 -6.71
CA ASN A 136 -2.37 -6.91 -5.51
C ASN A 136 -2.59 -5.44 -5.10
N VAL A 137 -2.13 -4.47 -5.90
CA VAL A 137 -2.27 -3.05 -5.56
C VAL A 137 -3.72 -2.58 -5.73
N GLU A 138 -4.14 -1.68 -4.85
CA GLU A 138 -5.36 -0.91 -5.05
C GLU A 138 -5.02 0.42 -5.72
N LEU A 139 -5.56 0.67 -6.92
CA LEU A 139 -5.26 1.86 -7.71
C LEU A 139 -6.49 2.79 -7.75
N TYR A 140 -6.32 4.00 -7.20
CA TYR A 140 -7.28 5.09 -7.29
C TYR A 140 -6.83 6.10 -8.32
N VAL A 141 -7.66 6.39 -9.31
CA VAL A 141 -7.37 7.36 -10.38
C VAL A 141 -8.23 8.60 -10.19
N ALA A 142 -7.59 9.75 -10.01
CA ALA A 142 -8.25 11.04 -9.84
C ALA A 142 -8.30 11.84 -11.15
N SER A 143 -9.26 12.75 -11.24
CA SER A 143 -9.34 13.76 -12.31
C SER A 143 -9.06 15.13 -11.72
N ALA A 144 -8.27 15.95 -12.42
CA ALA A 144 -8.28 17.40 -12.21
C ALA A 144 -9.54 17.98 -12.84
N SER A 145 -10.23 18.88 -12.13
CA SER A 145 -11.48 19.53 -12.57
C SER A 145 -11.34 21.05 -12.59
#